data_AF-A0A9Q0GD61-F1
#
_entry.id   AF-A0A9Q0GD61-F1
#
_cell.length_a   1.000
_cell.length_b   1.000
_cell.length_c   1.000
_cell.angle_alpha   90.00
_cell.angle_beta   90.00
_cell.angle_gamma   90.00
#
_symmetry.space_group_name_H-M   'P 1'
#
loop_
_entity.id
_entity.type
_entity.pdbx_description
1 polymer ?
#
loop_
_entity_poly.entity_id
_entity_poly.type
_entity_poly.pdbx_seq_one_letter_code
_entity_poly.pdbx_strand_id
1 'polypeptide(L)'
;MEITKSLSFSTYTTLLVMLLSFLAANVSEAARLNRFDPGILMPTEQEEPDLDVDGDGNKVGTRWVVLVAGSNGYGNYRHHADVCHA
;
A
#
# COMPACT_ATOMS: atom_id res chain seq x y z
N MET A 1 45.15 27.34 11.04
CA MET A 1 44.77 25.90 11.02
C MET A 1 43.44 25.61 11.72
N GLU A 2 42.97 26.48 12.61
CA GLU A 2 41.66 26.36 13.30
C GLU A 2 40.48 26.75 12.38
N ILE A 3 40.64 27.83 11.61
CA ILE A 3 39.59 28.38 10.73
C ILE A 3 39.21 27.40 9.60
N THR A 4 40.19 26.69 9.04
CA THR A 4 39.96 25.69 7.98
C THR A 4 39.24 24.44 8.50
N LYS A 5 39.49 24.04 9.76
CA LYS A 5 38.77 22.95 10.43
C LYS A 5 37.31 23.34 10.75
N SER A 6 37.09 24.59 11.18
CA SER A 6 35.75 25.12 11.43
C SER A 6 34.91 25.25 10.15
N LEU A 7 35.52 25.67 9.03
CA LEU A 7 34.85 25.72 7.73
C LEU A 7 34.48 24.30 7.25
N SER A 8 35.41 23.35 7.37
CA SER A 8 35.17 21.96 7.00
C SER A 8 34.03 21.34 7.82
N PHE A 9 34.01 21.56 9.13
CA PHE A 9 32.93 21.09 10.00
C PHE A 9 31.56 21.66 9.60
N SER A 10 31.49 22.97 9.31
CA SER A 10 30.26 23.64 8.85
C SER A 10 29.77 23.12 7.49
N THR A 11 30.68 22.83 6.56
CA THR A 11 30.31 22.21 5.28
C THR A 11 29.80 20.79 5.43
N TYR A 12 30.35 20.00 6.37
CA TYR A 12 29.86 18.65 6.64
C TYR A 12 28.47 18.65 7.28
N THR A 13 28.20 19.58 8.20
CA THR A 13 26.88 19.67 8.84
C THR A 13 25.80 20.10 7.86
N THR A 14 26.09 21.06 6.98
CA THR A 14 25.14 21.49 5.94
C THR A 14 24.88 20.40 4.91
N LEU A 15 25.91 19.67 4.45
CA LEU A 15 25.75 18.52 3.56
C LEU A 15 24.96 17.37 4.22
N LEU A 16 25.21 17.10 5.50
CA LEU A 16 24.47 16.09 6.26
C LEU A 16 22.98 16.43 6.36
N VAL A 17 22.65 17.69 6.67
CA VAL A 17 21.27 18.17 6.75
C VAL A 17 20.58 18.07 5.39
N MET A 18 21.26 18.41 4.29
CA MET A 18 20.71 18.26 2.94
C MET A 18 20.51 16.80 2.54
N LEU A 19 21.39 15.89 2.94
CA LEU A 19 21.23 14.46 2.66
C LEU A 19 20.03 13.87 3.40
N LEU A 20 19.83 14.27 4.67
CA LEU A 20 18.71 13.82 5.49
C LEU A 20 17.35 14.35 4.97
N SER A 21 17.31 15.59 4.48
CA SER A 21 16.07 16.13 3.88
C SER A 21 15.70 15.43 2.58
N PHE A 22 16.70 15.08 1.75
CA PHE A 22 16.46 14.28 0.53
C PHE A 22 15.92 12.89 0.86
N LEU A 23 16.44 12.24 1.90
CA LEU A 23 15.96 10.91 2.32
C LEU A 23 14.51 10.95 2.82
N ALA A 24 14.12 12.03 3.50
CA ALA A 24 12.74 12.24 3.96
C ALA A 24 11.77 12.58 2.82
N ALA A 25 12.23 13.27 1.77
CA ALA A 25 11.41 13.65 0.62
C ALA A 25 11.08 12.49 -0.34
N ASN A 26 11.76 11.35 -0.20
CA ASN A 26 11.48 10.13 -0.99
C ASN A 26 10.42 9.21 -0.37
N VAL A 27 9.69 9.68 0.67
CA VAL A 27 8.52 8.96 1.19
C VAL A 27 7.37 9.12 0.19
N SER A 28 7.31 8.11 -0.67
CA SER A 28 6.40 7.82 -1.77
C SER A 28 4.98 8.39 -1.64
N GLU A 29 4.58 9.14 -2.65
CA GLU A 29 3.18 9.39 -2.97
C GLU A 29 2.58 8.10 -3.54
N ALA A 30 1.94 7.30 -2.67
CA ALA A 30 1.17 6.15 -3.10
C ALA A 30 -0.13 6.64 -3.75
N ALA A 31 -0.10 6.80 -5.07
CA ALA A 31 -1.29 7.05 -5.87
C ALA A 31 -2.33 5.94 -5.59
N ARG A 32 -3.40 6.29 -4.89
CA ARG A 32 -4.52 5.38 -4.63
C ARG A 32 -5.36 5.24 -5.90
N LEU A 33 -5.09 4.20 -6.69
CA LEU A 33 -6.01 3.75 -7.73
C LEU A 33 -7.21 3.04 -7.10
N ASN A 34 -8.15 3.81 -6.55
CA ASN A 34 -9.46 3.29 -6.16
C ASN A 34 -10.43 3.41 -7.34
N ARG A 35 -10.40 2.42 -8.24
CA ARG A 35 -11.61 2.01 -8.96
C ARG A 35 -12.09 0.72 -8.30
N PHE A 36 -12.79 0.90 -7.18
CA PHE A 36 -13.43 -0.20 -6.49
C PHE A 36 -14.59 -0.71 -7.36
N ASP A 37 -14.54 -1.98 -7.74
CA ASP A 37 -15.58 -2.66 -8.48
C ASP A 37 -16.47 -3.42 -7.47
N PRO A 38 -17.79 -3.16 -7.39
CA PRO A 38 -18.68 -3.77 -6.41
C PRO A 38 -18.92 -5.28 -6.60
N GLY A 39 -18.17 -5.97 -7.45
CA GLY A 39 -18.35 -7.39 -7.77
C GLY A 39 -17.84 -8.40 -6.73
N ILE A 40 -17.33 -7.96 -5.57
CA ILE A 40 -16.97 -8.85 -4.46
C ILE A 40 -18.15 -8.90 -3.49
N LEU A 41 -19.09 -9.80 -3.77
CA LEU A 41 -20.19 -10.13 -2.87
C LEU A 41 -19.68 -11.04 -1.74
N MET A 42 -20.20 -10.84 -0.54
CA MET A 42 -19.87 -11.67 0.62
C MET A 42 -20.42 -13.10 0.39
N PRO A 43 -19.75 -14.17 0.87
CA PRO A 43 -20.23 -15.54 0.71
C PRO A 43 -21.67 -15.77 1.19
N THR A 44 -22.15 -14.96 2.15
CA THR A 44 -23.53 -14.97 2.65
C THR A 44 -24.56 -14.39 1.68
N GLU A 45 -24.14 -13.78 0.58
CA GLU A 45 -24.99 -13.23 -0.49
C GLU A 45 -25.11 -14.18 -1.69
N GLN A 46 -24.46 -15.35 -1.65
CA GLN A 46 -24.62 -16.40 -2.65
C GLN A 46 -25.83 -17.27 -2.29
N GLU A 47 -27.01 -16.87 -2.73
CA GLU A 47 -28.18 -17.76 -2.78
C GLU A 47 -28.14 -18.54 -4.11
N GLU A 48 -28.10 -19.88 -3.98
CA GLU A 48 -28.46 -20.91 -4.97
C GLU A 48 -27.36 -21.50 -5.91
N PRO A 49 -27.50 -22.81 -6.29
CA PRO A 49 -26.39 -23.68 -6.65
C PRO A 49 -25.90 -23.56 -8.11
N ASP A 50 -24.59 -23.37 -8.26
CA ASP A 50 -23.66 -23.91 -9.27
C ASP A 50 -24.14 -24.09 -10.71
N LEU A 51 -24.88 -23.13 -11.26
CA LEU A 51 -24.87 -22.86 -12.69
C LEU A 51 -24.54 -21.39 -12.87
N ASP A 52 -23.25 -21.08 -12.76
CA ASP A 52 -22.61 -19.80 -13.06
C ASP A 52 -22.94 -19.36 -14.48
N VAL A 53 -24.12 -18.78 -14.65
CA VAL A 53 -24.65 -18.24 -15.89
C VAL A 53 -24.94 -16.77 -15.64
N ASP A 54 -24.19 -15.87 -16.29
CA ASP A 54 -24.52 -14.45 -16.28
C ASP A 54 -25.88 -14.18 -16.97
N GLY A 55 -26.39 -12.97 -16.84
CA GLY A 55 -27.70 -12.59 -17.38
C GLY A 55 -27.87 -12.77 -18.90
N ASP A 56 -26.81 -13.16 -19.63
CA ASP A 56 -26.82 -13.48 -21.06
C ASP A 56 -26.62 -14.97 -21.40
N GLY A 57 -26.52 -15.87 -20.41
CA GLY A 57 -26.45 -17.32 -20.66
C GLY A 57 -25.04 -17.90 -20.68
N ASN A 58 -24.02 -17.13 -20.30
CA ASN A 58 -22.62 -17.47 -20.46
C ASN A 58 -21.96 -17.96 -19.17
N LYS A 59 -21.03 -18.91 -19.29
CA LYS A 59 -20.35 -19.52 -18.13
C LYS A 59 -19.44 -18.49 -17.45
N VAL A 60 -19.71 -18.15 -16.19
CA VAL A 60 -18.84 -17.25 -15.41
C VAL A 60 -17.51 -17.95 -15.15
N GLY A 61 -16.40 -17.33 -15.57
CA GLY A 61 -15.05 -17.84 -15.31
C GLY A 61 -14.62 -17.68 -13.85
N THR A 62 -13.48 -18.25 -13.49
CA THR A 62 -12.95 -18.16 -12.12
C THR A 62 -12.55 -16.72 -11.76
N ARG A 63 -13.09 -16.19 -10.66
CA ARG A 63 -12.71 -14.88 -10.10
C ARG A 63 -11.62 -15.06 -9.04
N TRP A 64 -10.46 -14.43 -9.25
CA TRP A 64 -9.33 -14.47 -8.31
C TRP A 64 -9.11 -13.09 -7.69
N VAL A 65 -8.74 -13.06 -6.41
CA VAL A 65 -8.34 -11.85 -5.68
C VAL A 65 -6.99 -12.08 -4.99
N VAL A 66 -6.18 -11.02 -4.89
CA VAL A 66 -4.91 -11.01 -4.17
C VAL A 66 -4.93 -9.86 -3.18
N LEU A 67 -4.80 -10.18 -1.89
CA LEU A 67 -4.83 -9.22 -0.79
C LEU A 67 -3.46 -9.20 -0.10
N VAL A 68 -2.91 -8.01 0.18
CA VAL A 68 -1.57 -7.85 0.78
C VAL A 68 -1.58 -6.73 1.82
N ALA A 69 -1.09 -7.02 3.03
CA ALA A 69 -0.80 -6.01 4.05
C ALA A 69 0.63 -5.50 3.89
N GLY A 70 0.79 -4.22 3.55
CA GLY A 70 2.10 -3.61 3.25
C GLY A 70 2.93 -3.16 4.47
N SER A 71 2.61 -3.63 5.69
CA SER A 71 3.27 -3.16 6.92
C SER A 71 3.24 -4.20 8.03
N ASN A 72 4.11 -4.06 9.04
CA ASN A 72 4.12 -4.92 10.22
C ASN A 72 4.10 -4.13 11.55
N GLY A 73 3.82 -4.82 12.67
CA GLY A 73 3.85 -4.29 14.03
C GLY A 73 2.47 -3.88 14.58
N TYR A 74 2.35 -3.80 15.90
CA TYR A 74 1.07 -3.55 16.59
C TYR A 74 0.44 -2.19 16.25
N GLY A 75 1.25 -1.15 16.05
CA GLY A 75 0.77 0.17 15.60
C GLY A 75 0.06 0.14 14.23
N ASN A 76 0.34 -0.90 13.44
CA ASN A 76 -0.23 -1.12 12.10
C ASN A 76 -1.25 -2.27 12.07
N TYR A 77 -1.80 -2.64 13.23
CA TYR A 77 -2.78 -3.74 13.34
C TYR A 77 -3.92 -3.63 12.30
N ARG A 78 -4.39 -2.41 12.04
CA ARG A 78 -5.46 -2.14 11.06
C ARG A 78 -5.16 -2.70 9.67
N HIS A 79 -3.92 -2.67 9.20
CA HIS A 79 -3.59 -3.14 7.84
C HIS A 79 -3.72 -4.67 7.69
N HIS A 80 -3.48 -5.43 8.75
CA HIS A 80 -3.75 -6.87 8.75
C HIS A 80 -5.23 -7.16 9.00
N ALA A 81 -5.85 -6.39 9.90
CA ALA A 81 -7.29 -6.53 10.16
C ALA A 81 -8.11 -6.31 8.88
N ASP A 82 -7.77 -5.30 8.07
CA ASP A 82 -8.43 -5.02 6.80
C ASP A 82 -8.27 -6.19 5.81
N VAL A 83 -7.09 -6.83 5.74
CA VAL A 83 -6.86 -8.01 4.88
C VAL A 83 -7.60 -9.25 5.38
N CYS A 84 -7.74 -9.44 6.69
CA CYS A 84 -8.53 -10.55 7.24
C CYS A 84 -10.04 -10.31 7.17
N HIS A 85 -10.49 -9.06 7.05
CA HIS A 85 -11.90 -8.70 6.95
C HIS A 85 -12.43 -8.87 5.52
N ALA A 86 -11.59 -8.60 4.52
CA ALA A 86 -11.88 -8.84 3.11
C ALA A 86 -11.97 -10.33 2.77
#